data_AF-A0A357G5D0-F1
#
_entry.id   AF-A0A357G5D0-F1
#
_cell.length_a   1.000
_cell.length_b   1.000
_cell.length_c   1.000
_cell.angle_alpha   90.00
_cell.angle_beta   90.00
_cell.angle_gamma   90.00
#
_symmetry.space_group_name_H-M   'P 1'
#
loop_
_entity.id
_entity.type
_entity.pdbx_description
1 polymer ?
#
loop_
_entity_poly.entity_id
_entity_poly.type
_entity_poly.pdbx_seq_one_letter_code
_entity_poly.pdbx_strand_id
1 'polypeptide(L)'
;MEKNKIKTIIPITVFIILDVILFKLFPAEGIFQQIVAMFSFFVVTPFLFNIFVLKNKISRIGFSIGKAKEGIFFSTVSMVVGLLIFYIIFNYFDFLKNYTLSDKAVNNFSYFIYYELVQVLFVNFIFEVFFRGFIMFNYQNYFGYWTIGTQWIIFIILLVLNSGFNWFFVPYIIFFPLAGFIAYKSRSIWYSLAAQSIFIFIIDIIVVKLKY
;
A
#
# COMPACT_ATOMS: atom_id res chain seq x y z
N MET A 1 18.45 23.51 -14.80
CA MET A 1 18.14 22.16 -14.23
C MET A 1 16.64 21.97 -13.93
N GLU A 2 15.88 23.01 -13.58
CA GLU A 2 14.44 22.93 -13.27
C GLU A 2 13.52 22.61 -14.46
N LYS A 3 13.78 23.14 -15.67
CA LYS A 3 12.94 22.87 -16.86
C LYS A 3 12.84 21.38 -17.22
N ASN A 4 13.88 20.58 -16.95
CA ASN A 4 13.83 19.12 -17.17
C ASN A 4 13.04 18.39 -16.08
N LYS A 5 12.99 18.91 -14.85
CA LYS A 5 12.19 18.32 -13.77
C LYS A 5 10.69 18.50 -14.01
N ILE A 6 10.28 19.68 -14.47
CA ILE A 6 8.87 19.98 -14.76
C ILE A 6 8.34 19.11 -15.91
N LYS A 7 9.15 18.89 -16.95
CA LYS A 7 8.78 18.05 -18.11
C LYS A 7 8.47 16.60 -17.75
N THR A 8 8.98 16.09 -16.63
CA THR A 8 8.80 14.70 -16.21
C THR A 8 7.76 14.53 -15.10
N ILE A 9 7.59 15.51 -14.20
CA ILE A 9 6.59 15.42 -13.12
C ILE A 9 5.15 15.56 -13.63
N ILE A 10 4.91 16.42 -14.62
CA ILE A 10 3.59 16.63 -15.22
C ILE A 10 3.03 15.32 -15.82
N PRO A 11 3.73 14.60 -16.72
CA PRO A 11 3.19 13.37 -17.29
C PRO A 11 2.94 12.28 -16.25
N ILE A 12 3.76 12.19 -15.19
CA ILE A 12 3.51 11.25 -14.08
C ILE A 12 2.19 11.60 -13.38
N THR A 13 1.99 12.87 -13.06
CA THR A 13 0.80 13.35 -12.34
C THR A 13 -0.46 13.16 -13.17
N VAL A 14 -0.40 13.53 -14.45
CA VAL A 14 -1.49 13.32 -15.41
C VAL A 14 -1.80 11.83 -15.54
N PHE A 15 -0.79 10.97 -15.64
CA PHE A 15 -0.97 9.52 -15.69
C PHE A 15 -1.69 8.99 -14.44
N ILE A 16 -1.26 9.36 -13.23
CA ILE A 16 -1.91 8.92 -11.98
C ILE A 16 -3.39 9.31 -11.96
N ILE A 17 -3.70 10.55 -12.34
CA ILE A 17 -5.09 11.04 -12.36
C ILE A 17 -5.92 10.27 -13.39
N LEU A 18 -5.40 10.11 -14.61
CA LEU A 18 -6.10 9.38 -15.67
C LEU A 18 -6.29 7.91 -15.32
N ASP A 19 -5.28 7.25 -14.77
CA ASP A 19 -5.32 5.84 -14.40
C ASP A 19 -6.37 5.56 -13.32
N VAL A 20 -6.45 6.41 -12.29
CA VAL A 20 -7.51 6.35 -11.26
C VAL A 20 -8.90 6.60 -11.84
N ILE A 21 -9.04 7.63 -12.70
CA ILE A 21 -10.33 7.94 -13.33
C ILE A 21 -10.78 6.78 -14.22
N LEU A 22 -9.88 6.24 -15.04
CA LEU A 22 -10.17 5.12 -15.92
C LEU A 22 -10.52 3.86 -15.14
N PHE A 23 -9.80 3.56 -14.05
CA PHE A 23 -10.15 2.45 -13.16
C PHE A 23 -11.57 2.59 -12.61
N LYS A 24 -11.95 3.80 -12.17
CA LYS A 24 -13.30 4.06 -11.63
C LYS A 24 -14.40 3.95 -12.70
N LEU A 25 -14.11 4.34 -13.93
CA LEU A 25 -15.05 4.26 -15.06
C LEU A 25 -15.08 2.89 -15.73
N PHE A 26 -14.11 2.02 -15.43
CA PHE A 26 -13.98 0.72 -16.07
C PHE A 26 -15.14 -0.20 -15.63
N PRO A 27 -15.97 -0.70 -16.58
CA PRO A 27 -17.08 -1.58 -16.24
C PRO A 27 -16.53 -2.97 -15.87
N ALA A 28 -16.43 -3.25 -14.58
CA ALA A 28 -16.03 -4.55 -14.05
C ALA A 28 -17.22 -5.20 -13.31
N GLU A 29 -17.76 -6.26 -13.89
CA GLU A 29 -18.84 -7.05 -13.32
C GLU A 29 -18.30 -8.26 -12.55
N GLY A 30 -18.53 -8.26 -11.24
CA GLY A 30 -18.13 -9.35 -10.34
C GLY A 30 -16.67 -9.28 -9.86
N ILE A 31 -16.36 -10.13 -8.87
CA ILE A 31 -15.11 -10.09 -8.11
C ILE A 31 -13.88 -10.36 -8.99
N PHE A 32 -13.96 -11.32 -9.91
CA PHE A 32 -12.83 -11.65 -10.78
C PHE A 32 -12.44 -10.48 -11.69
N GLN A 33 -13.42 -9.84 -12.33
CA GLN A 33 -13.16 -8.69 -13.19
C GLN A 33 -12.61 -7.50 -12.39
N GLN A 34 -13.12 -7.28 -11.16
CA GLN A 34 -12.60 -6.24 -10.27
C GLN A 34 -11.14 -6.48 -9.87
N ILE A 35 -10.78 -7.71 -9.54
CA ILE A 35 -9.39 -8.09 -9.22
C ILE A 35 -8.47 -7.87 -10.44
N VAL A 36 -8.90 -8.32 -11.62
CA VAL A 36 -8.14 -8.13 -12.86
C VAL A 36 -7.98 -6.65 -13.21
N ALA A 37 -9.05 -5.86 -13.06
CA ALA A 37 -8.99 -4.41 -13.27
C ALA A 37 -8.03 -3.76 -12.27
N MET A 38 -8.14 -4.09 -10.99
CA MET A 38 -7.27 -3.54 -9.95
C MET A 38 -5.79 -3.86 -10.22
N PHE A 39 -5.48 -5.11 -10.58
CA PHE A 39 -4.13 -5.50 -10.97
C PHE A 39 -3.66 -4.78 -12.24
N SER A 40 -4.52 -4.67 -13.26
CA SER A 40 -4.16 -4.02 -14.52
C SER A 40 -3.84 -2.54 -14.33
N PHE A 41 -4.70 -1.79 -13.65
CA PHE A 41 -4.53 -0.35 -13.46
C PHE A 41 -3.47 -0.02 -12.40
N PHE A 42 -3.35 -0.78 -11.31
CA PHE A 42 -2.42 -0.40 -10.24
C PHE A 42 -1.08 -1.13 -10.28
N VAL A 43 -0.90 -2.16 -11.11
CA VAL A 43 0.38 -2.87 -11.28
C VAL A 43 0.85 -2.84 -12.73
N VAL A 44 0.03 -3.26 -13.69
CA VAL A 44 0.47 -3.42 -15.08
C VAL A 44 0.69 -2.06 -15.76
N THR A 45 -0.32 -1.19 -15.80
CA THR A 45 -0.21 0.12 -16.47
C THR A 45 0.90 1.00 -15.87
N PRO A 46 1.10 1.11 -14.54
CA PRO A 46 2.15 1.96 -13.98
C PRO A 46 3.54 1.38 -14.24
N PHE A 47 3.66 0.05 -14.24
CA PHE A 47 4.89 -0.65 -14.60
C PHE A 47 5.26 -0.40 -16.08
N LEU A 48 4.29 -0.57 -16.99
CA LEU A 48 4.48 -0.28 -18.42
C LEU A 48 4.81 1.19 -18.65
N PHE A 49 4.11 2.11 -17.99
CA PHE A 49 4.39 3.55 -18.08
C PHE A 49 5.82 3.86 -17.66
N ASN A 50 6.28 3.27 -16.56
CA ASN A 50 7.63 3.47 -16.07
C ASN A 50 8.72 2.97 -17.04
N ILE A 51 8.48 1.83 -17.71
CA ILE A 51 9.44 1.24 -18.65
C ILE A 51 9.41 1.96 -20.01
N PHE A 52 8.23 2.14 -20.60
CA PHE A 52 8.10 2.59 -21.99
C PHE A 52 8.06 4.11 -22.11
N VAL A 53 7.38 4.80 -21.21
CA VAL A 53 7.23 6.27 -21.26
C VAL A 53 8.36 6.96 -20.52
N LEU A 54 8.61 6.56 -19.27
CA LEU A 54 9.67 7.18 -18.45
C LEU A 54 11.07 6.61 -18.73
N LYS A 55 11.17 5.47 -19.42
CA LYS A 55 12.45 4.79 -19.74
C LYS A 55 13.30 4.51 -18.50
N ASN A 56 12.63 4.23 -17.38
CA ASN A 56 13.26 3.92 -16.11
C ASN A 56 13.59 2.43 -16.01
N LYS A 57 14.66 2.11 -15.28
CA LYS A 57 14.95 0.73 -14.87
C LYS A 57 13.96 0.25 -13.81
N ILE A 58 13.63 -1.03 -13.82
CA ILE A 58 12.74 -1.67 -12.84
C ILE A 58 13.28 -1.54 -11.40
N SER A 59 14.61 -1.55 -11.24
CA SER A 59 15.23 -1.31 -9.93
C SER A 59 14.92 0.08 -9.35
N ARG A 60 14.58 1.08 -10.19
CA ARG A 60 14.24 2.43 -9.74
C ARG A 60 12.88 2.49 -9.02
N ILE A 61 11.98 1.56 -9.33
CA ILE A 61 10.66 1.44 -8.68
C ILE A 61 10.67 0.42 -7.53
N GLY A 62 11.85 0.12 -6.98
CA GLY A 62 12.00 -0.66 -5.74
C GLY A 62 11.82 -2.17 -5.87
N PHE A 63 11.78 -2.72 -7.08
CA PHE A 63 11.76 -4.18 -7.29
C PHE A 63 13.12 -4.85 -7.02
N SER A 64 14.18 -4.09 -6.81
CA SER A 64 15.46 -4.64 -6.34
C SER A 64 15.40 -4.94 -4.84
N ILE A 65 16.28 -5.83 -4.36
CA ILE A 65 16.47 -6.05 -2.93
C ILE A 65 16.96 -4.79 -2.20
N GLY A 66 17.60 -3.84 -2.90
CA GLY A 66 18.04 -2.59 -2.32
C GLY A 66 19.05 -2.79 -1.19
N LYS A 67 18.89 -2.05 -0.10
CA LYS A 67 19.75 -2.08 1.07
C LYS A 67 19.13 -2.92 2.19
N ALA A 68 19.58 -4.16 2.31
CA ALA A 68 18.95 -5.15 3.17
C ALA A 68 19.02 -4.82 4.67
N LYS A 69 20.16 -4.30 5.14
CA LYS A 69 20.33 -3.94 6.56
C LYS A 69 19.34 -2.85 6.98
N GLU A 70 19.24 -1.79 6.17
CA GLU A 70 18.28 -0.71 6.37
C GLU A 70 16.84 -1.22 6.25
N GLY A 71 16.55 -2.07 5.26
CA GLY A 71 15.25 -2.70 5.10
C GLY A 71 14.79 -3.43 6.35
N ILE A 72 15.60 -4.36 6.85
CA ILE A 72 15.28 -5.15 8.05
C ILE A 72 15.16 -4.23 9.27
N PHE A 73 16.14 -3.36 9.51
CA PHE A 73 16.15 -2.48 10.68
C PHE A 73 14.91 -1.57 10.71
N PHE A 74 14.61 -0.89 9.60
CA PHE A 74 13.46 0.01 9.54
C PHE A 74 12.13 -0.75 9.51
N SER A 75 12.07 -1.97 8.97
CA SER A 75 10.89 -2.82 9.10
C SER A 75 10.59 -3.16 10.56
N THR A 76 11.61 -3.53 11.34
CA THR A 76 11.44 -3.81 12.78
C THR A 76 11.01 -2.57 13.56
N VAL A 77 11.68 -1.43 13.34
CA VAL A 77 11.32 -0.17 14.04
C VAL A 77 9.90 0.27 13.68
N SER A 78 9.55 0.26 12.39
CA SER A 78 8.20 0.59 11.93
C SER A 78 7.14 -0.36 12.47
N MET A 79 7.44 -1.66 12.60
CA MET A 79 6.53 -2.62 13.22
C MET A 79 6.21 -2.24 14.67
N VAL A 80 7.24 -1.94 15.47
CA VAL A 80 7.05 -1.53 16.87
C VAL A 80 6.25 -0.23 16.95
N VAL A 81 6.59 0.78 16.14
CA VAL A 81 5.85 2.06 16.11
C VAL A 81 4.40 1.86 15.68
N GLY A 82 4.15 1.06 14.64
CA GLY A 82 2.80 0.75 14.15
C GLY A 82 1.96 0.07 15.22
N LEU A 83 2.54 -0.90 15.95
CA LEU A 83 1.84 -1.60 17.03
C LEU A 83 1.53 -0.68 18.22
N LEU A 84 2.42 0.26 18.55
CA LEU A 84 2.15 1.27 19.58
C LEU A 84 1.02 2.22 19.19
N ILE A 85 1.00 2.69 17.93
CA ILE A 85 -0.11 3.52 17.43
C ILE A 85 -1.41 2.72 17.44
N PHE A 86 -1.37 1.48 16.98
CA PHE A 86 -2.53 0.60 16.99
C PHE A 86 -3.05 0.34 18.41
N TYR A 87 -2.16 0.13 19.39
CA TYR A 87 -2.54 -0.03 20.79
C TYR A 87 -3.33 1.16 21.33
N ILE A 88 -2.95 2.39 20.96
CA ILE A 88 -3.72 3.58 21.33
C ILE A 88 -5.11 3.54 20.67
N ILE A 89 -5.19 3.29 19.36
CA ILE A 89 -6.47 3.24 18.65
C ILE A 89 -7.39 2.15 19.22
N PHE A 90 -6.81 0.99 19.53
CA PHE A 90 -7.50 -0.17 20.09
C PHE A 90 -8.19 0.15 21.42
N ASN A 91 -7.50 0.84 22.34
CA ASN A 91 -8.03 1.12 23.67
C ASN A 91 -8.96 2.33 23.74
N TYR A 92 -8.77 3.33 22.87
CA TYR A 92 -9.47 4.62 23.00
C TYR A 92 -10.60 4.84 21.98
N PHE A 93 -10.68 4.03 20.92
CA PHE A 93 -11.58 4.30 19.80
C PHE A 93 -12.53 3.13 19.46
N ASP A 94 -12.80 2.22 20.41
CA ASP A 94 -13.76 1.11 20.22
C ASP A 94 -13.48 0.27 18.95
N PHE A 95 -12.20 0.12 18.58
CA PHE A 95 -11.78 -0.53 17.33
C PHE A 95 -12.41 -1.93 17.17
N LEU A 96 -12.40 -2.75 18.23
CA LEU A 96 -12.97 -4.10 18.20
C LEU A 96 -14.45 -4.14 17.83
N LYS A 97 -15.24 -3.14 18.23
CA LYS A 97 -16.68 -3.11 17.93
C LYS A 97 -16.91 -2.90 16.44
N ASN A 98 -16.14 -2.01 15.84
CA ASN A 98 -16.37 -1.55 14.47
C ASN A 98 -15.57 -2.32 13.41
N TYR A 99 -14.45 -2.95 13.78
CA TYR A 99 -13.64 -3.75 12.85
C TYR A 99 -14.28 -5.12 12.63
N THR A 100 -14.61 -5.44 11.39
CA THR A 100 -15.27 -6.69 11.00
C THR A 100 -14.41 -7.49 10.05
N LEU A 101 -14.17 -8.75 10.41
CA LEU A 101 -13.57 -9.74 9.54
C LEU A 101 -14.66 -10.62 8.91
N SER A 102 -14.33 -11.31 7.83
CA SER A 102 -15.23 -12.27 7.20
C SER A 102 -15.55 -13.42 8.16
N ASP A 103 -16.84 -13.79 8.28
CA ASP A 103 -17.27 -14.90 9.14
C ASP A 103 -16.56 -16.21 8.81
N LYS A 104 -16.19 -16.42 7.54
CA LYS A 104 -15.43 -17.62 7.12
C LYS A 104 -14.01 -17.62 7.67
N ALA A 105 -13.37 -16.46 7.76
CA ALA A 105 -12.02 -16.31 8.31
C ALA A 105 -12.03 -16.49 9.82
N VAL A 106 -13.06 -16.00 10.50
CA VAL A 106 -13.20 -16.14 11.95
C VAL A 106 -13.39 -17.62 12.36
N ASN A 107 -14.27 -18.35 11.67
CA ASN A 107 -14.66 -19.69 12.08
C ASN A 107 -13.75 -20.82 11.58
N ASN A 108 -12.79 -20.53 10.69
CA ASN A 108 -11.89 -21.53 10.12
C ASN A 108 -10.47 -20.98 10.00
N PHE A 109 -9.59 -21.41 10.90
CA PHE A 109 -8.20 -20.95 10.95
C PHE A 109 -7.43 -21.25 9.65
N SER A 110 -7.67 -22.38 8.99
CA SER A 110 -7.03 -22.68 7.70
C SER A 110 -7.49 -21.71 6.61
N TYR A 111 -8.77 -21.34 6.61
CA TYR A 111 -9.28 -20.32 5.69
C TYR A 111 -8.75 -18.92 6.04
N PHE A 112 -8.60 -18.59 7.32
CA PHE A 112 -7.94 -17.36 7.77
C PHE A 112 -6.52 -17.23 7.20
N ILE A 113 -5.69 -18.26 7.35
CA ILE A 113 -4.32 -18.25 6.79
C ILE A 113 -4.34 -18.10 5.27
N TYR A 114 -5.25 -18.76 4.57
CA TYR A 114 -5.42 -18.59 3.13
C TYR A 114 -5.84 -17.15 2.76
N TYR A 115 -6.81 -16.59 3.47
CA TYR A 115 -7.29 -15.23 3.27
C TYR A 115 -6.15 -14.21 3.41
N GLU A 116 -5.36 -14.32 4.47
CA GLU A 116 -4.23 -13.43 4.74
C GLU A 116 -3.11 -13.57 3.71
N LEU A 117 -2.64 -14.79 3.48
CA LEU A 117 -1.47 -15.03 2.63
C LEU A 117 -1.76 -14.88 1.14
N VAL A 118 -3.02 -14.99 0.72
CA VAL A 118 -3.40 -14.87 -0.69
C VAL A 118 -4.08 -13.53 -0.95
N GLN A 119 -5.19 -13.22 -0.27
CA GLN A 119 -5.98 -12.03 -0.60
C GLN A 119 -5.35 -10.75 -0.04
N VAL A 120 -5.06 -10.73 1.27
CA VAL A 120 -4.47 -9.55 1.93
C VAL A 120 -3.07 -9.27 1.36
N LEU A 121 -2.23 -10.29 1.22
CA LEU A 121 -0.92 -10.14 0.60
C LEU A 121 -0.99 -9.62 -0.84
N PHE A 122 -1.95 -10.08 -1.65
CA PHE A 122 -2.13 -9.63 -3.03
C PHE A 122 -2.55 -8.15 -3.09
N VAL A 123 -3.50 -7.73 -2.24
CA VAL A 123 -3.90 -6.32 -2.13
C VAL A 123 -2.72 -5.45 -1.66
N ASN A 124 -1.99 -5.91 -0.64
CA ASN A 124 -0.79 -5.22 -0.16
C ASN A 124 0.25 -5.08 -1.27
N PHE A 125 0.48 -6.12 -2.07
CA PHE A 125 1.39 -6.06 -3.21
C PHE A 125 0.98 -4.98 -4.20
N ILE A 126 -0.31 -4.91 -4.55
CA ILE A 126 -0.82 -3.85 -5.44
C ILE A 126 -0.56 -2.46 -4.85
N PHE A 127 -0.84 -2.26 -3.55
CA PHE A 127 -0.57 -0.99 -2.88
C PHE A 127 0.92 -0.65 -2.83
N GLU A 128 1.79 -1.63 -2.65
CA GLU A 128 3.24 -1.43 -2.64
C GLU A 128 3.75 -1.05 -4.03
N VAL A 129 3.31 -1.74 -5.08
CA VAL A 129 3.69 -1.40 -6.46
C VAL A 129 3.19 -0.02 -6.87
N PHE A 130 1.92 0.30 -6.62
CA PHE A 130 1.37 1.58 -7.06
C PHE A 130 1.90 2.75 -6.23
N PHE A 131 1.75 2.71 -4.91
CA PHE A 131 2.04 3.89 -4.09
C PHE A 131 3.53 4.06 -3.79
N ARG A 132 4.26 2.97 -3.49
CA ARG A 132 5.70 3.07 -3.19
C ARG A 132 6.50 2.95 -4.47
N GLY A 133 6.23 1.89 -5.23
CA GLY A 133 6.90 1.56 -6.48
C GLY A 133 6.77 2.69 -7.49
N PHE A 134 5.54 3.07 -7.83
CA PHE A 134 5.27 4.04 -8.86
C PHE A 134 5.24 5.47 -8.33
N ILE A 135 4.29 5.84 -7.45
CA ILE A 135 4.11 7.23 -7.01
C ILE A 135 5.34 7.74 -6.25
N MET A 136 5.71 7.09 -5.14
CA MET A 136 6.73 7.59 -4.24
C MET A 136 8.12 7.65 -4.90
N PHE A 137 8.60 6.57 -5.53
CA PHE A 137 9.94 6.56 -6.13
C PHE A 137 10.05 7.46 -7.37
N ASN A 138 8.99 7.63 -8.16
CA ASN A 138 9.04 8.60 -9.26
C ASN A 138 9.02 10.04 -8.75
N TYR A 139 8.27 10.32 -7.67
CA TYR A 139 8.23 11.64 -7.06
C TYR A 139 9.43 11.99 -6.18
N GLN A 140 10.25 11.01 -5.82
CA GLN A 140 11.33 11.18 -4.85
C GLN A 140 12.37 12.22 -5.27
N ASN A 141 12.66 12.33 -6.56
CA ASN A 141 13.65 13.29 -7.08
C ASN A 141 13.16 14.75 -7.06
N TYR A 142 11.89 14.97 -6.76
CA TYR A 142 11.27 16.30 -6.67
C TYR A 142 11.00 16.69 -5.22
N PHE A 143 10.37 15.81 -4.45
CA PHE A 143 9.93 16.13 -3.08
C PHE A 143 10.82 15.54 -1.98
N GLY A 144 11.81 14.70 -2.34
CA GLY A 144 12.72 14.09 -1.36
C GLY A 144 11.94 13.27 -0.33
N TYR A 145 12.13 13.58 0.95
CA TYR A 145 11.46 12.89 2.06
C TYR A 145 9.94 13.12 2.10
N TRP A 146 9.47 14.25 1.57
CA TRP A 146 8.04 14.59 1.58
C TRP A 146 7.19 13.65 0.74
N THR A 147 7.79 12.85 -0.15
CA THR A 147 7.04 11.85 -0.93
C THR A 147 6.35 10.81 -0.08
N ILE A 148 6.89 10.51 1.11
CA ILE A 148 6.26 9.57 2.06
C ILE A 148 4.91 10.11 2.52
N GLY A 149 4.83 11.42 2.78
CA GLY A 149 3.57 12.09 3.11
C GLY A 149 2.66 12.22 1.89
N THR A 150 3.21 12.61 0.73
CA THR A 150 2.42 12.78 -0.50
C THR A 150 1.71 11.50 -0.93
N GLN A 151 2.41 10.36 -0.95
CA GLN A 151 1.80 9.07 -1.31
C GLN A 151 0.73 8.62 -0.31
N TRP A 152 0.92 8.92 0.98
CA TRP A 152 -0.05 8.62 2.03
C TRP A 152 -1.31 9.48 1.91
N ILE A 153 -1.16 10.78 1.64
CA ILE A 153 -2.28 11.69 1.39
C ILE A 153 -3.08 11.22 0.16
N ILE A 154 -2.40 10.86 -0.93
CA ILE A 154 -3.07 10.32 -2.12
C ILE A 154 -3.84 9.05 -1.77
N PHE A 155 -3.25 8.13 -0.99
CA PHE A 155 -3.95 6.93 -0.53
C PHE A 155 -5.22 7.24 0.27
N ILE A 156 -5.16 8.16 1.24
CA ILE A 156 -6.32 8.59 2.03
C ILE A 156 -7.40 9.19 1.12
N ILE A 157 -7.02 10.08 0.20
CA ILE A 157 -7.97 10.69 -0.75
C ILE A 157 -8.67 9.60 -1.57
N LEU A 158 -7.92 8.64 -2.13
CA LEU A 158 -8.48 7.56 -2.92
C LEU A 158 -9.41 6.65 -2.11
N LEU A 159 -9.07 6.37 -0.86
CA LEU A 159 -9.89 5.60 0.05
C LEU A 159 -11.23 6.31 0.31
N VAL A 160 -11.17 7.59 0.72
CA VAL A 160 -12.37 8.38 1.03
C VAL A 160 -13.28 8.53 -0.19
N LEU A 161 -12.72 8.69 -1.40
CA LEU A 161 -13.49 8.85 -2.64
C LEU A 161 -14.15 7.58 -3.16
N ASN A 162 -13.66 6.39 -2.78
CA ASN A 162 -14.18 5.11 -3.28
C ASN A 162 -15.13 4.44 -2.29
N SER A 163 -14.80 4.42 -1.01
CA SER A 163 -15.53 3.62 0.00
C SER A 163 -15.93 4.41 1.24
N GLY A 164 -15.56 5.70 1.33
CA GLY A 164 -15.69 6.46 2.58
C GLY A 164 -14.77 5.91 3.68
N PHE A 165 -14.92 6.40 4.90
CA PHE A 165 -14.14 5.89 6.03
C PHE A 165 -14.71 4.54 6.51
N ASN A 166 -13.88 3.51 6.51
CA ASN A 166 -14.20 2.18 7.03
C ASN A 166 -13.07 1.70 7.95
N TRP A 167 -13.44 1.16 9.11
CA TRP A 167 -12.53 0.61 10.12
C TRP A 167 -11.61 -0.47 9.57
N PHE A 168 -12.06 -1.22 8.55
CA PHE A 168 -11.23 -2.18 7.81
C PHE A 168 -9.92 -1.58 7.31
N PHE A 169 -9.91 -0.30 6.92
CA PHE A 169 -8.70 0.35 6.40
C PHE A 169 -7.83 1.00 7.47
N VAL A 170 -8.23 1.02 8.74
CA VAL A 170 -7.43 1.66 9.80
C VAL A 170 -6.03 1.06 9.93
N PRO A 171 -5.82 -0.28 9.91
CA PRO A 171 -4.48 -0.87 9.88
C PRO A 171 -3.64 -0.35 8.71
N TYR A 172 -4.25 -0.23 7.52
CA TYR A 172 -3.59 0.30 6.34
C TYR A 172 -3.20 1.77 6.51
N ILE A 173 -4.11 2.62 7.01
CA ILE A 173 -3.87 4.05 7.21
C ILE A 173 -2.69 4.28 8.17
N ILE A 174 -2.62 3.50 9.26
CA ILE A 174 -1.53 3.57 10.24
C ILE A 174 -0.20 3.17 9.59
N PHE A 175 -0.18 2.06 8.87
CA PHE A 175 1.08 1.47 8.42
C PHE A 175 1.58 2.02 7.09
N PHE A 176 0.72 2.62 6.26
CA PHE A 176 1.09 3.18 4.96
C PHE A 176 2.28 4.15 4.98
N PRO A 177 2.33 5.16 5.87
CA PRO A 177 3.47 6.08 5.92
C PRO A 177 4.73 5.38 6.45
N LEU A 178 4.59 4.43 7.37
CA LEU A 178 5.69 3.63 7.93
C LEU A 178 6.32 2.73 6.86
N ALA A 179 5.49 2.11 6.03
CA ALA A 179 5.92 1.31 4.90
C ALA A 179 6.52 2.17 3.77
N GLY A 180 5.99 3.38 3.53
CA GLY A 180 6.66 4.38 2.70
C GLY A 180 8.07 4.73 3.21
N PHE A 181 8.23 4.90 4.53
CA PHE A 181 9.53 5.15 5.15
C PHE A 181 10.51 3.97 5.01
N ILE A 182 10.04 2.73 5.20
CA ILE A 182 10.83 1.51 4.97
C ILE A 182 11.34 1.50 3.51
N ALA A 183 10.44 1.64 2.54
CA ALA A 183 10.78 1.61 1.12
C ALA A 183 11.73 2.76 0.73
N TYR A 184 11.54 3.94 1.31
CA TYR A 184 12.42 5.10 1.09
C TYR A 184 13.87 4.83 1.52
N LYS A 185 14.05 4.22 2.71
CA LYS A 185 15.37 3.94 3.28
C LYS A 185 16.05 2.73 2.63
N SER A 186 15.28 1.67 2.40
CA SER A 186 15.79 0.42 1.84
C SER A 186 15.94 0.45 0.33
N ARG A 187 15.24 1.35 -0.39
CA ARG A 187 15.10 1.32 -1.85
C ARG A 187 14.48 0.02 -2.37
N SER A 188 13.62 -0.60 -1.58
CA SER A 188 12.94 -1.84 -1.93
C SER A 188 11.51 -1.86 -1.42
N ILE A 189 10.57 -2.28 -2.27
CA ILE A 189 9.17 -2.51 -1.87
C ILE A 189 8.97 -3.83 -1.12
N TRP A 190 9.94 -4.75 -1.20
CA TRP A 190 9.79 -6.08 -0.60
C TRP A 190 9.78 -6.04 0.93
N TYR A 191 10.59 -5.15 1.53
CA TYR A 191 10.62 -4.98 2.98
C TYR A 191 9.39 -4.28 3.53
N SER A 192 8.86 -3.29 2.79
CA SER A 192 7.62 -2.61 3.15
C SER A 192 6.41 -3.52 3.00
N LEU A 193 6.35 -4.31 1.91
CA LEU A 193 5.35 -5.35 1.69
C LEU A 193 5.33 -6.37 2.83
N ALA A 194 6.49 -6.95 3.16
CA ALA A 194 6.59 -7.94 4.22
C ALA A 194 6.16 -7.35 5.57
N ALA A 195 6.65 -6.15 5.91
CA ALA A 195 6.30 -5.50 7.17
C ALA A 195 4.82 -5.14 7.25
N GLN A 196 4.22 -4.59 6.20
CA GLN A 196 2.81 -4.24 6.18
C GLN A 196 1.92 -5.50 6.29
N SER A 197 2.24 -6.55 5.55
CA SER A 197 1.48 -7.80 5.60
C SER A 197 1.57 -8.45 6.97
N ILE A 198 2.76 -8.50 7.59
CA ILE A 198 2.92 -9.03 8.95
C ILE A 198 2.15 -8.18 9.96
N PHE A 199 2.16 -6.85 9.81
CA PHE A 199 1.43 -5.94 10.70
C PHE A 199 -0.08 -6.18 10.65
N ILE A 200 -0.66 -6.27 9.45
CA ILE A 200 -2.09 -6.55 9.25
C ILE A 200 -2.44 -7.93 9.81
N PHE A 201 -1.63 -8.94 9.48
CA PHE A 201 -1.79 -10.30 10.01
C PHE A 201 -1.83 -10.36 11.53
N ILE A 202 -0.94 -9.63 12.22
CA ILE A 202 -0.92 -9.54 13.69
C ILE A 202 -2.21 -8.90 14.21
N ILE A 203 -2.67 -7.81 13.60
CA ILE A 203 -3.91 -7.15 13.99
C ILE A 203 -5.09 -8.10 13.83
N ASP A 204 -5.18 -8.79 12.70
CA ASP A 204 -6.30 -9.67 12.42
C ASP A 204 -6.31 -10.88 13.35
N ILE A 205 -5.15 -11.44 13.72
CA ILE A 205 -5.05 -12.46 14.79
C ILE A 205 -5.54 -11.91 16.14
N ILE A 206 -5.14 -10.69 16.51
CA ILE A 206 -5.57 -10.07 17.77
C ILE A 206 -7.09 -9.91 17.78
N VAL A 207 -7.67 -9.44 16.68
CA VAL A 207 -9.13 -9.30 16.53
C VAL A 207 -9.82 -10.65 16.65
N VAL A 208 -9.36 -11.67 15.90
CA VAL A 208 -9.93 -13.02 15.96
C VAL A 208 -9.92 -13.54 17.40
N LYS A 209 -8.80 -13.40 18.11
CA LYS A 209 -8.65 -13.90 19.48
C LYS A 209 -9.48 -13.17 20.53
N LEU A 210 -9.72 -11.86 20.35
CA LEU A 210 -10.38 -11.03 21.36
C LEU A 210 -11.87 -10.83 21.12
N LYS A 211 -12.33 -10.98 19.88
CA LYS A 211 -13.72 -10.76 19.49
C LYS A 211 -14.53 -12.05 19.32
N TYR A 212 -13.86 -13.17 19.06
CA TYR A 212 -14.48 -14.47 18.75
C TYR A 212 -13.81 -15.58 19.56
#